data_AF-A0A556UC51-F1
#
_entry.id   AF-A0A556UC51-F1
#
_cell.length_a   1.000
_cell.length_b   1.000
_cell.length_c   1.000
_cell.angle_alpha   90.00
_cell.angle_beta   90.00
_cell.angle_gamma   90.00
#
_symmetry.space_group_name_H-M   'P 1'
#
loop_
_entity.id
_entity.type
_entity.pdbx_description
1 polymer ?
#
loop_
_entity_poly.entity_id
_entity_poly.type
_entity_poly.pdbx_seq_one_letter_code
_entity_poly.pdbx_strand_id
1 'polypeptide(L)' 'MINNKVASKQEKIFAKLHAQDGSPKQVAEDRVSKLRKLDLTDEEIFINLKKDFCKHFSDEEIHEIIDE' A
#
# COMPACT_ATOMS: atom_id res chain seq x y z
N MET A 1 4.30 19.32 -12.44
CA MET A 1 4.62 18.08 -13.18
C MET A 1 4.19 16.93 -12.29
N ILE A 2 3.08 16.26 -12.61
CA ILE A 2 2.56 15.16 -11.79
C ILE A 2 3.18 13.89 -12.38
N ASN A 3 4.07 13.25 -11.63
CA ASN A 3 4.79 12.06 -12.07
C ASN A 3 3.79 10.90 -12.27
N ASN A 4 3.39 10.67 -13.52
CA ASN A 4 2.66 9.48 -13.94
C ASN A 4 3.63 8.28 -13.90
N LYS A 5 3.84 7.72 -12.70
CA LYS A 5 4.52 6.43 -12.51
C LYS A 5 3.61 5.39 -13.19
N VAL A 6 4.10 4.82 -14.30
CA VAL A 6 3.33 3.92 -15.16
C VAL A 6 2.98 2.69 -14.34
N ALA A 7 1.72 2.60 -13.92
CA ALA A 7 1.25 1.50 -13.09
C ALA A 7 1.63 0.15 -13.70
N SER A 8 2.33 -0.67 -12.91
CA SER A 8 2.88 -1.95 -13.31
C SER A 8 1.75 -2.89 -13.74
N LYS A 9 2.07 -3.88 -14.57
CA LYS A 9 1.08 -4.86 -15.06
C LYS A 9 0.43 -5.63 -13.90
N GLN A 10 1.11 -5.76 -12.77
CA GLN A 10 0.61 -6.39 -11.55
C GLN A 10 -0.34 -5.47 -10.78
N GLU A 11 -0.07 -4.15 -10.72
CA GLU A 11 -1.00 -3.17 -10.15
C GLU A 11 -2.32 -3.15 -10.92
N LYS A 12 -2.28 -3.31 -12.26
CA LYS A 12 -3.49 -3.41 -13.09
C LYS A 12 -4.28 -4.70 -12.87
N ILE A 13 -3.62 -5.80 -12.48
CA ILE A 13 -4.26 -7.08 -12.16
C ILE A 13 -4.88 -7.02 -10.76
N PHE A 14 -4.17 -6.45 -9.79
CA PHE A 14 -4.71 -6.22 -8.45
C PHE A 14 -5.88 -5.23 -8.48
N ALA A 15 -5.74 -4.09 -9.15
CA ALA A 15 -6.82 -3.12 -9.32
C ALA A 15 -8.04 -3.72 -10.04
N LYS A 16 -7.88 -4.78 -10.85
CA LYS A 16 -9.00 -5.50 -11.45
C LYS A 16 -9.66 -6.51 -10.50
N LEU A 17 -8.89 -7.13 -9.61
CA LEU A 17 -9.40 -8.06 -8.60
C LEU A 17 -10.07 -7.32 -7.42
N HIS A 18 -9.57 -6.12 -7.11
CA HIS A 18 -10.06 -5.22 -6.06
C HIS A 18 -10.81 -4.02 -6.62
N ALA A 19 -11.31 -4.08 -7.87
CA ALA A 19 -11.93 -2.96 -8.60
C ALA A 19 -13.19 -2.34 -7.94
N GLN A 20 -13.63 -2.82 -6.78
CA GLN A 20 -14.63 -2.15 -5.95
C GLN A 20 -14.00 -1.20 -4.91
N ASP A 21 -12.72 -1.37 -4.58
CA ASP A 21 -11.97 -0.66 -3.54
C ASP A 21 -10.53 -0.34 -4.00
N GLY A 22 -10.33 0.76 -4.76
CA GLY A 22 -9.03 1.45 -4.94
C GLY A 22 -7.88 0.73 -5.69
N SER A 23 -6.82 1.50 -6.03
CA SER A 23 -5.53 0.96 -6.45
C SER A 23 -4.85 0.23 -5.28
N PRO A 24 -3.91 -0.71 -5.51
CA PRO A 24 -3.18 -1.35 -4.40
C PRO A 24 -2.53 -0.34 -3.45
N LYS A 25 -2.06 0.80 -3.98
CA LYS A 25 -1.49 1.89 -3.17
C LYS A 25 -2.55 2.52 -2.27
N GLN A 26 -3.73 2.83 -2.81
CA GLN A 26 -4.84 3.40 -2.04
C GLN A 26 -5.33 2.44 -0.94
N VAL A 27 -5.40 1.15 -1.22
CA VAL A 27 -5.78 0.15 -0.21
C VAL A 27 -4.73 0.08 0.91
N ALA A 28 -3.44 0.18 0.57
CA ALA A 28 -2.36 0.21 1.54
C ALA A 28 -2.38 1.51 2.38
N GLU A 29 -2.56 2.68 1.76
CA GLU A 29 -2.71 3.98 2.45
C GLU A 29 -3.91 3.99 3.42
N ASP A 30 -5.06 3.45 2.99
CA ASP A 30 -6.24 3.27 3.85
C ASP A 30 -5.95 2.33 5.03
N ARG A 31 -5.16 1.29 4.79
CA ARG A 31 -4.73 0.34 5.82
C ARG A 31 -3.82 1.02 6.84
N VAL A 32 -2.80 1.77 6.39
CA VAL A 32 -1.93 2.58 7.27
C VAL A 32 -2.78 3.51 8.13
N SER A 33 -3.72 4.25 7.53
CA SER A 33 -4.61 5.15 8.25
C SER A 33 -5.46 4.46 9.33
N LYS A 34 -5.93 3.23 9.07
CA LYS A 34 -6.67 2.42 10.05
C LYS A 34 -5.76 1.92 11.18
N LEU A 35 -4.52 1.53 10.86
CA LEU A 35 -3.56 1.02 11.84
C LEU A 35 -3.02 2.14 12.75
N ARG A 36 -2.77 3.35 12.21
CA ARG A 36 -2.42 4.54 13.00
C ARG A 36 -3.50 4.89 14.04
N LYS A 37 -4.78 4.70 13.70
CA LYS A 37 -5.90 4.88 14.64
C LYS A 37 -5.93 3.84 15.78
N LEU A 38 -5.20 2.74 15.63
CA LEU A 38 -5.01 1.74 16.68
C LEU A 38 -3.75 2.00 17.52
N ASP A 39 -3.08 3.14 17.32
CA ASP A 39 -1.87 3.55 18.05
C ASP A 39 -0.69 2.58 17.87
N LEU A 40 -0.64 1.90 16.71
CA LEU A 40 0.47 1.05 16.31
C LEU A 40 1.67 1.89 15.87
N THR A 41 2.86 1.39 16.18
CA THR A 41 4.13 1.96 15.72
C THR A 41 4.34 1.74 14.23
N ASP A 42 5.14 2.58 13.58
CA ASP A 42 5.45 2.44 12.15
C ASP A 42 6.07 1.07 11.81
N GLU A 43 6.86 0.49 12.73
CA GLU A 43 7.41 -0.87 12.59
C GLU A 43 6.31 -1.95 12.58
N GLU A 44 5.32 -1.84 13.47
CA GLU A 44 4.17 -2.77 13.50
C GLU A 44 3.29 -2.61 12.27
N ILE A 45 3.11 -1.36 11.80
CA ILE A 45 2.40 -1.04 10.56
C ILE A 45 3.14 -1.66 9.37
N PHE A 46 4.45 -1.53 9.30
CA PHE A 46 5.30 -2.12 8.28
C PHE A 46 5.15 -3.64 8.24
N ILE A 47 5.24 -4.32 9.38
CA ILE A 47 5.06 -5.77 9.46
C ILE A 47 3.65 -6.16 8.98
N ASN A 48 2.62 -5.39 9.32
CA ASN A 48 1.25 -5.63 8.88
C ASN A 48 1.10 -5.50 7.36
N LEU A 49 1.61 -4.40 6.79
CA LEU A 49 1.54 -4.17 5.34
C LEU A 49 2.39 -5.19 4.58
N LYS A 50 3.59 -5.52 5.05
CA LYS A 50 4.45 -6.51 4.42
C LYS A 50 3.78 -7.87 4.32
N LYS A 51 3.04 -8.29 5.35
CA LYS A 51 2.29 -9.55 5.33
C LYS A 51 1.25 -9.58 4.19
N ASP A 52 0.53 -8.49 4.00
CA ASP A 52 -0.62 -8.44 3.09
C ASP A 52 -0.24 -7.99 1.66
N PHE A 53 0.83 -7.19 1.52
CA PHE A 53 1.20 -6.50 0.29
C PHE A 53 2.62 -6.80 -0.24
N CYS A 54 3.40 -7.71 0.36
CA CYS A 54 4.75 -8.08 -0.15
C CYS A 54 4.77 -8.61 -1.60
N LYS A 55 3.62 -8.96 -2.17
CA LYS A 55 3.49 -9.35 -3.59
C LYS A 55 3.34 -8.15 -4.54
N HIS A 56 3.05 -6.97 -4.00
CA HIS A 56 2.72 -5.75 -4.72
C HIS A 56 3.73 -4.65 -4.52
N PHE A 57 4.35 -4.59 -3.34
CA PHE A 57 5.31 -3.57 -2.96
C PHE A 57 6.60 -4.20 -2.43
N SER A 58 7.73 -3.57 -2.74
CA SER A 58 8.99 -3.83 -2.03
C SER A 58 8.93 -3.27 -0.61
N ASP A 59 9.91 -3.66 0.22
CA ASP A 59 10.03 -3.11 1.58
C ASP A 59 10.18 -1.58 1.53
N GLU A 60 10.96 -1.06 0.58
CA GLU A 60 11.15 0.39 0.38
C GLU A 60 9.83 1.09 -0.01
N GLU A 61 9.05 0.49 -0.91
CA GLU A 61 7.75 1.05 -1.31
C GLU A 61 6.74 1.03 -0.16
N ILE A 62 6.80 0.03 0.73
CA ILE A 62 5.96 0.00 1.94
C ILE A 62 6.39 1.09 2.91
N HIS A 63 7.69 1.32 3.09
CA HIS A 63 8.18 2.45 3.90
C HIS A 63 7.73 3.79 3.33
N GLU A 64 7.83 3.99 2.00
CA GLU A 64 7.32 5.20 1.33
C GLU A 64 5.81 5.41 1.61
N ILE A 65 5.00 4.35 1.58
CA ILE A 65 3.55 4.42 1.86
C ILE A 65 3.26 4.74 3.33
N ILE A 66 4.11 4.30 4.25
CA ILE A 66 3.94 4.58 5.69
C ILE A 66 4.34 6.02 6.00
N ASP A 67 5.39 6.52 5.36
CA ASP A 67 5.93 7.86 5.61
C ASP A 67 5.13 9.00 4.95
N GLU A 68 4.26 8.70 3.97
CA GLU A 68 3.28 9.63 3.37
C GLU A 68 2.16 10.06 4.34
#